data_AF-A0A3C1CXA1-F1
#
_entry.id   AF-A0A3C1CXA1-F1
#
_cell.length_a   1.000
_cell.length_b   1.000
_cell.length_c   1.000
_cell.angle_alpha   90.00
_cell.angle_beta   90.00
_cell.angle_gamma   90.00
#
_symmetry.space_group_name_H-M   'P 1'
#
loop_
_entity.id
_entity.type
_entity.pdbx_description
1 polymer ?
#
loop_
_entity_poly.entity_id
_entity_poly.type
_entity_poly.pdbx_seq_one_letter_code
_entity_poly.pdbx_strand_id
1 'polypeptide(L)' 'MADSQIHVALAGNPNCGKTTLFNLITGANGYVGNWPGVTV' A
#
# COMPACT_ATOMS: atom_id res chain seq x y z
N MET A 1 -11.61 23.93 -2.80
CA MET A 1 -10.81 23.38 -3.93
C MET A 1 -10.91 21.87 -3.81
N ALA A 2 -11.23 21.15 -4.90
CA ALA A 2 -11.34 19.70 -4.84
C ALA A 2 -9.93 19.12 -4.63
N ASP A 3 -9.73 18.48 -3.50
CA ASP A 3 -8.43 17.93 -3.11
C ASP A 3 -8.17 16.68 -3.96
N SER A 4 -7.35 16.84 -5.00
CA SER A 4 -7.06 15.76 -5.95
C SER A 4 -6.15 14.73 -5.27
N GLN A 5 -6.75 13.63 -4.82
CA GLN A 5 -6.00 12.52 -4.21
C GLN A 5 -5.08 11.86 -5.25
N ILE A 6 -3.81 11.64 -4.87
CA ILE A 6 -2.82 10.97 -5.70
C ILE A 6 -2.79 9.50 -5.32
N HIS A 7 -3.02 8.61 -6.28
CA HIS A 7 -2.90 7.16 -6.07
C HIS A 7 -1.52 6.67 -6.51
N VAL A 8 -0.82 5.98 -5.61
CA VAL A 8 0.53 5.44 -5.84
C VAL A 8 0.53 3.94 -5.57
N ALA A 9 1.10 3.16 -6.49
CA ALA A 9 1.29 1.72 -6.32
C ALA A 9 2.74 1.42 -5.90
N LEU A 10 2.93 0.56 -4.90
CA LEU A 10 4.24 0.09 -4.46
C LEU A 10 4.51 -1.32 -5.00
N ALA A 11 5.51 -1.46 -5.88
CA ALA A 11 5.89 -2.72 -6.51
C ALA A 11 7.38 -3.05 -6.28
N GLY A 12 7.74 -4.33 -6.38
CA GLY A 12 9.12 -4.80 -6.27
C GLY A 12 9.23 -6.24 -5.75
N ASN A 13 10.44 -6.80 -5.85
CA ASN A 13 10.71 -8.21 -5.59
C ASN A 13 10.36 -8.65 -4.16
N PRO A 14 10.11 -9.95 -3.91
CA PRO A 14 10.02 -10.48 -2.55
C PRO A 14 11.24 -10.05 -1.72
N ASN A 15 11.02 -9.73 -0.45
CA ASN A 15 12.07 -9.36 0.52
C ASN A 15 12.89 -8.09 0.21
N CYS A 16 12.48 -7.22 -0.70
CA CYS A 16 13.20 -5.96 -0.99
C CYS A 16 12.81 -4.76 -0.09
N GLY A 17 12.16 -4.99 1.06
CA GLY A 17 11.81 -3.93 2.01
C GLY A 17 10.52 -3.14 1.74
N LYS A 18 9.65 -3.58 0.82
CA LYS A 18 8.38 -2.90 0.51
C LYS A 18 7.49 -2.69 1.72
N THR A 19 7.32 -3.72 2.55
CA THR A 19 6.47 -3.63 3.75
C THR A 19 7.05 -2.63 4.76
N THR A 20 8.38 -2.57 4.88
CA THR A 20 9.05 -1.55 5.71
C THR A 20 8.78 -0.15 5.19
N LEU A 21 8.91 0.07 3.87
CA LEU A 21 8.64 1.37 3.27
C LEU A 21 7.16 1.77 3.41
N PHE A 22 6.22 0.84 3.16
CA PHE A 22 4.79 1.05 3.33
C PHE A 22 4.48 1.52 4.76
N ASN A 23 4.97 0.79 5.77
CA ASN A 23 4.73 1.12 7.18
C ASN A 23 5.30 2.49 7.59
N LEU A 24 6.45 2.88 7.03
CA LEU A 24 7.04 4.21 7.29
C LEU A 24 6.22 5.34 6.67
N ILE A 25 5.64 5.12 5.48
CA ILE A 25 4.83 6.13 4.79
C ILE A 25 3.44 6.25 5.42
N THR A 26 2.77 5.13 5.73
CA THR A 26 1.38 5.14 6.21
C THR A 26 1.26 5.29 7.73
N GLY A 27 2.28 4.88 8.49
CA GLY A 27 2.20 4.77 9.93
C GLY A 27 1.02 3.87 10.34
N ALA A 28 0.21 4.34 11.30
CA ALA A 28 -0.97 3.62 11.80
C ALA A 28 -2.20 3.64 10.86
N ASN A 29 -2.16 4.38 9.75
CA ASN A 29 -3.29 4.52 8.82
C ASN A 29 -3.26 3.48 7.69
N GLY A 30 -2.47 2.40 7.83
CA GLY A 30 -2.46 1.29 6.88
C GLY A 30 -3.69 0.39 7.06
N TYR A 31 -4.28 -0.04 5.95
CA TYR A 31 -5.42 -0.97 5.93
C TYR A 31 -5.06 -2.24 5.17
N VAL A 32 -5.62 -3.37 5.59
CA VAL A 32 -5.46 -4.69 4.95
C VAL A 32 -6.80 -5.15 4.40
N GLY A 33 -6.79 -5.76 3.23
CA GLY A 33 -7.95 -6.37 2.59
C GLY A 33 -7.53 -7.31 1.47
N ASN A 34 -8.48 -8.06 0.93
CA ASN A 34 -8.25 -9.01 -0.16
C ASN A 34 -8.67 -8.42 -1.50
N TRP A 35 -8.04 -8.89 -2.58
CA TRP A 35 -8.50 -8.59 -3.93
C TRP A 35 -9.82 -9.32 -4.25
N PRO A 36 -10.71 -8.72 -5.07
CA PRO A 36 -11.98 -9.36 -5.42
C PRO A 36 -11.79 -10.75 -6.05
N GLY A 37 -12.41 -11.77 -5.45
CA GLY A 37 -12.43 -13.13 -6.00
C GLY A 37 -11.17 -13.98 -5.74
N VAL A 38 -10.20 -13.50 -4.96
CA VAL A 38 -8.98 -14.25 -4.60
C VAL A 38 -8.61 -14.07 -3.12
N THR A 39 -7.74 -14.94 -2.59
CA THR A 39 -7.31 -14.94 -1.18
C THR A 39 -5.90 -14.38 -0.96
N VAL A 40 -5.40 -13.58 -1.91
CA VAL A 40 -4.03 -13.03 -1.88
C VAL A 40 -3.81 -12.18 -0.64
#